data_AF-Q6E6A5-F1
#
_entry.id   AF-Q6E6A5-F1
#
_cell.length_a   1.000
_cell.length_b   1.000
_cell.length_c   1.000
_cell.angle_alpha   90.00
_cell.angle_beta   90.00
_cell.angle_gamma   90.00
#
_symmetry.space_group_name_H-M   'P 1'
#
loop_
_entity.id
_entity.type
_entity.pdbx_description
1 polymer ?
#
loop_
_entity_poly.entity_id
_entity_poly.type
_entity_poly.pdbx_seq_one_letter_code
_entity_poly.pdbx_strand_id
1 'polypeptide(L)'
;LDRVIVVRTDKYSENELRHIIKVRCEEESIGMDNDTLRVLVDIATRGGLKYALNLLTLSNVRASKRGVRMSVADIQRTYELFMDPFRATQ
;
A
#
# COMPACT_ATOMS: atom_id res chain seq x y z
N LEU A 1 32.59 -7.31 -19.30
CA LEU A 1 31.30 -7.68 -18.68
C LEU A 1 31.48 -8.70 -17.55
N ASP A 2 32.64 -9.37 -17.43
CA ASP A 2 32.91 -10.50 -16.52
C ASP A 2 33.15 -10.17 -15.04
N ARG A 3 32.60 -9.05 -14.54
CA ARG A 3 32.75 -8.66 -13.12
C ARG A 3 31.41 -8.35 -12.42
N VAL A 4 30.28 -8.79 -12.99
CA VAL A 4 28.95 -8.55 -12.38
C VAL A 4 28.31 -9.88 -12.01
N ILE A 5 27.93 -10.02 -10.74
CA ILE A 5 27.08 -11.10 -10.25
C ILE A 5 25.63 -10.61 -10.30
N VAL A 6 24.79 -11.29 -11.07
CA VAL A 6 23.36 -10.98 -11.15
C VAL A 6 22.61 -11.83 -10.12
N VAL A 7 22.03 -11.16 -9.12
CA VAL A 7 21.09 -11.77 -8.18
C VAL A 7 19.68 -11.50 -8.68
N ARG A 8 18.90 -12.56 -8.92
CA ARG A 8 17.51 -12.44 -9.36
C ARG A 8 16.61 -12.18 -8.15
N THR A 9 15.61 -11.35 -8.35
CA THR A 9 14.55 -11.10 -7.37
C THR A 9 13.21 -11.52 -7.96
N ASP A 10 12.39 -12.15 -7.13
CA ASP A 10 11.05 -12.59 -7.51
C ASP A 10 10.00 -11.61 -6.99
N LYS A 11 8.80 -11.70 -7.55
CA LYS A 11 7.66 -10.91 -7.08
C LYS A 11 7.15 -11.47 -5.75
N TYR A 12 6.76 -10.57 -4.87
CA TYR A 12 6.09 -10.94 -3.62
C TYR A 12 4.73 -11.59 -3.91
N SER A 13 4.43 -12.63 -3.15
CA SER A 13 3.11 -13.23 -3.03
C SER A 13 2.16 -12.35 -2.23
N GLU A 14 0.85 -12.59 -2.33
CA GLU A 14 -0.17 -11.84 -1.59
C GLU A 14 0.05 -11.91 -0.06
N ASN A 15 0.49 -13.06 0.44
CA ASN A 15 0.79 -13.26 1.86
C ASN A 15 1.98 -12.41 2.32
N GLU A 16 3.03 -12.32 1.49
CA GLU A 16 4.19 -11.46 1.77
C GLU A 16 3.80 -9.99 1.69
N LEU A 17 2.99 -9.58 0.71
CA LEU A 17 2.47 -8.21 0.61
C LEU A 17 1.69 -7.83 1.86
N ARG A 18 0.78 -8.70 2.33
CA ARG A 18 0.04 -8.50 3.58
C ARG A 18 0.98 -8.33 4.77
N HIS A 19 2.01 -9.16 4.88
CA HIS A 19 2.98 -9.08 5.97
C HIS A 19 3.77 -7.76 5.93
N ILE A 20 4.29 -7.38 4.76
CA ILE A 20 5.04 -6.14 4.57
C ILE A 20 4.19 -4.93 4.95
N ILE A 21 2.94 -4.88 4.49
CA ILE A 21 2.01 -3.79 4.82
C ILE A 21 1.75 -3.75 6.33
N LYS A 22 1.54 -4.92 6.97
CA LYS A 22 1.31 -5.00 8.40
C LYS A 22 2.49 -4.44 9.20
N VAL A 23 3.72 -4.81 8.85
CA VAL A 23 4.94 -4.27 9.47
C VAL A 23 4.99 -2.76 9.32
N ARG A 24 4.63 -2.20 8.15
CA ARG A 24 4.60 -0.74 7.96
C ARG A 24 3.53 -0.04 8.79
N CYS A 25 2.37 -0.66 8.97
CA CYS A 25 1.34 -0.11 9.85
C CYS A 25 1.78 -0.12 11.32
N GLU A 26 2.50 -1.15 11.75
CA GLU A 26 3.07 -1.22 13.10
C GLU A 26 4.14 -0.13 13.30
N GLU A 27 5.06 0.04 12.35
CA GLU A 27 6.10 1.08 12.38
C GLU A 27 5.52 2.51 12.37
N GLU A 28 4.52 2.77 11.52
CA GLU A 28 3.85 4.09 11.46
C GLU A 28 2.80 4.27 12.57
N SER A 29 2.62 3.30 13.47
CA SER A 29 1.62 3.30 14.54
C SER A 29 0.19 3.57 14.05
N ILE A 30 -0.16 3.01 12.89
CA ILE A 30 -1.45 3.19 12.23
C ILE A 30 -2.42 2.12 12.71
N GLY A 31 -3.45 2.53 13.46
CA GLY A 31 -4.57 1.66 13.80
C GLY A 31 -5.48 1.45 12.59
N MET A 32 -5.58 0.21 12.11
CA MET A 32 -6.42 -0.18 10.97
C MET A 32 -7.22 -1.46 11.24
N ASP A 33 -8.39 -1.56 10.61
CA ASP A 33 -9.22 -2.77 10.66
C ASP A 33 -8.78 -3.81 9.62
N ASN A 34 -9.12 -5.08 9.85
CA ASN A 34 -8.78 -6.17 8.93
C ASN A 34 -9.38 -6.00 7.53
N ASP A 35 -10.58 -5.40 7.42
CA ASP A 35 -11.22 -5.12 6.14
C ASP A 35 -10.44 -4.06 5.35
N THR A 36 -10.00 -3.01 6.03
CA THR A 36 -9.13 -1.96 5.48
C THR A 36 -7.80 -2.54 4.98
N LEU A 37 -7.21 -3.47 5.73
CA LEU A 37 -5.97 -4.16 5.34
C LEU A 37 -6.17 -5.01 4.09
N ARG A 38 -7.29 -5.74 4.00
CA ARG A 38 -7.62 -6.57 2.84
C ARG A 38 -7.75 -5.73 1.56
N VAL A 39 -8.43 -4.59 1.62
CA VAL A 39 -8.56 -3.69 0.45
C VAL A 39 -7.20 -3.18 0.01
N LEU A 40 -6.33 -2.81 0.95
CA LEU A 40 -4.99 -2.30 0.63
C LEU A 40 -4.09 -3.38 -0.03
N VAL A 41 -4.22 -4.64 0.39
CA VAL A 41 -3.50 -5.78 -0.21
C VAL A 41 -3.97 -6.06 -1.63
N ASP A 42 -5.27 -5.96 -1.92
CA ASP A 42 -5.79 -6.11 -3.29
C ASP A 42 -5.24 -4.98 -4.20
N ILE A 43 -5.23 -3.75 -3.69
CA ILE A 43 -4.62 -2.61 -4.41
C ILE A 43 -3.11 -2.84 -4.63
N ALA A 44 -2.38 -3.37 -3.63
CA ALA A 44 -0.96 -3.68 -3.77
C ALA A 44 -0.67 -4.75 -4.82
N THR A 45 -1.57 -5.72 -4.96
CA THR A 45 -1.46 -6.81 -5.94
C THR A 45 -1.68 -6.30 -7.37
N ARG A 46 -2.59 -5.33 -7.57
CA ARG A 46 -2.90 -4.75 -8.88
C ARG A 46 -2.00 -3.59 -9.29
N GLY A 47 -1.77 -2.64 -8.38
CA GLY A 47 -1.04 -1.39 -8.62
C GLY A 47 0.42 -1.39 -8.15
N GLY A 48 0.85 -2.45 -7.46
CA GLY A 48 2.20 -2.61 -6.94
C GLY A 48 2.39 -2.12 -5.49
N LEU A 49 3.36 -2.72 -4.80
CA LEU A 49 3.63 -2.47 -3.38
C LEU A 49 3.92 -1.00 -3.07
N LYS A 50 4.74 -0.34 -3.88
CA LYS A 50 5.12 1.07 -3.66
C LYS A 50 3.89 2.00 -3.71
N TYR A 51 2.96 1.74 -4.61
CA TYR A 51 1.73 2.51 -4.74
C TYR A 51 0.83 2.32 -3.51
N ALA A 52 0.63 1.08 -3.07
CA ALA A 52 -0.15 0.79 -1.87
C ALA A 52 0.45 1.43 -0.60
N LEU A 53 1.78 1.40 -0.43
CA LEU A 53 2.43 2.06 0.70
C LEU A 53 2.27 3.58 0.67
N ASN A 54 2.37 4.21 -0.50
CA ASN A 54 2.11 5.64 -0.61
C ASN A 54 0.64 5.97 -0.26
N LEU A 55 -0.31 5.15 -0.71
CA LEU A 55 -1.73 5.31 -0.36
C LEU A 55 -1.98 5.15 1.14
N LEU A 56 -1.28 4.22 1.80
CA LEU A 56 -1.34 4.03 3.25
C LEU A 56 -0.99 5.33 3.97
N THR A 57 0.17 5.92 3.68
CA THR A 57 0.61 7.17 4.31
C THR A 57 -0.36 8.32 4.04
N LEU A 58 -0.85 8.46 2.80
CA LEU A 58 -1.80 9.52 2.43
C LEU A 58 -3.17 9.34 3.12
N SER A 59 -3.65 8.10 3.20
CA SER A 59 -4.91 7.76 3.89
C SER A 59 -4.79 7.99 5.40
N ASN A 60 -3.60 7.73 5.97
CA ASN A 60 -3.30 8.03 7.36
C ASN A 60 -3.31 9.53 7.64
N VAL A 61 -2.68 10.37 6.78
CA VAL A 61 -2.73 11.83 6.92
C VAL A 61 -4.18 12.34 6.90
N ARG A 62 -5.01 11.77 6.03
CA ARG A 62 -6.44 12.10 5.95
C ARG A 62 -7.21 11.69 7.21
N ALA A 63 -6.95 10.49 7.74
CA ALA A 63 -7.56 10.00 8.96
C ALA A 63 -7.13 10.82 10.19
N SER A 64 -5.83 11.14 10.27
CA SER A 64 -5.23 12.01 11.28
C SER A 64 -5.87 13.40 11.31
N LYS A 65 -6.13 14.02 10.14
CA LYS A 65 -6.86 15.30 10.05
C LYS A 65 -8.28 15.23 10.61
N ARG A 66 -8.92 14.07 10.62
CA ARG A 66 -10.24 13.87 11.25
C ARG A 66 -10.15 13.43 12.71
N GLY A 67 -8.97 13.10 13.22
CA GLY A 67 -8.77 12.58 14.57
C GLY A 67 -9.34 11.16 14.79
N VAL A 68 -9.59 10.41 13.72
CA VAL A 68 -10.15 9.05 13.79
C VAL A 68 -9.19 8.05 13.17
N ARG A 69 -9.39 6.76 13.47
CA ARG A 69 -8.64 5.67 12.83
C ARG A 69 -8.92 5.60 11.33
N MET A 70 -7.95 5.04 10.60
CA MET A 70 -8.04 4.91 9.16
C MET A 70 -9.12 3.89 8.77
N SER A 71 -10.03 4.32 7.89
CA SER A 71 -11.17 3.53 7.42
C SER A 71 -11.03 3.17 5.94
N VAL A 72 -11.84 2.22 5.46
CA VAL A 72 -11.91 1.88 4.03
C VAL A 72 -12.24 3.10 3.17
N ALA A 73 -13.09 4.00 3.66
CA ALA A 73 -13.46 5.23 2.95
C ALA A 73 -12.27 6.18 2.71
N ASP A 74 -11.23 6.12 3.55
CA ASP A 74 -10.00 6.88 3.36
C ASP A 74 -9.19 6.35 2.21
N ILE A 75 -9.04 5.03 2.16
CA ILE A 75 -8.32 4.36 1.08
C ILE A 75 -9.05 4.59 -0.23
N GLN A 76 -10.38 4.41 -0.26
CA GLN A 76 -11.20 4.63 -1.45
C GLN A 76 -11.01 6.05 -1.99
N ARG A 77 -11.10 7.05 -1.11
CA ARG A 77 -10.98 8.44 -1.53
C ARG A 77 -9.57 8.81 -1.97
N THR A 78 -8.55 8.27 -1.31
CA THR A 78 -7.16 8.48 -1.73
C THR A 78 -6.86 7.78 -3.05
N TYR A 79 -7.44 6.60 -3.29
CA TYR A 79 -7.34 5.85 -4.54
C TYR A 79 -8.02 6.55 -5.73
N GLU A 80 -9.09 7.31 -5.49
CA GLU A 80 -9.70 8.18 -6.50
C GLU A 80 -8.83 9.40 -6.82
N LEU A 81 -8.20 9.99 -5.81
CA LEU A 81 -7.41 11.21 -5.96
C LEU A 81 -6.03 10.96 -6.58
N PHE A 82 -5.40 9.83 -6.25
CA PHE A 82 -4.05 9.49 -6.69
C PHE A 82 -4.09 8.27 -7.59
N MET A 83 -3.98 8.50 -8.90
CA MET A 83 -3.97 7.43 -9.89
C MET A 83 -2.69 6.60 -9.81
N ASP A 84 -2.82 5.29 -10.03
CA ASP A 84 -1.67 4.42 -10.25
C ASP A 84 -1.10 4.60 -11.67
N PRO A 85 0.16 4.22 -11.91
CA PRO A 85 0.81 4.39 -13.21
C PRO A 85 0.08 3.67 -14.36
N PHE A 86 -0.60 2.56 -14.09
CA PHE A 86 -1.34 1.83 -15.11
C PHE A 86 -2.62 2.57 -15.51
N ARG A 87 -3.33 3.14 -14.54
CA ARG A 87 -4.53 3.97 -14.80
C ARG A 87 -4.21 5.30 -15.45
N ALA A 88 -3.06 5.90 -15.14
CA ALA A 88 -2.65 7.20 -15.67
C ALA A 88 -2.31 7.20 -17.17
N THR A 89 -2.15 6.01 -17.76
CA THR A 89 -1.78 5.87 -19.18
C THR A 89 -3.00 5.66 -20.09
N GLN A 90 -4.21 5.52 -19.53
CA GLN A 90 -5.46 5.41 -20.29
C GLN A 90 -6.15 6.75 -20.51
#